data_AF-A0A7C7VXX4-F1
#
_entry.id   AF-A0A7C7VXX4-F1
#
_cell.length_a   1.000
_cell.length_b   1.000
_cell.length_c   1.000
_cell.angle_alpha   90.00
_cell.angle_beta   90.00
_cell.angle_gamma   90.00
#
_symmetry.space_group_name_H-M   'P 1'
#
loop_
_entity.id
_entity.type
_entity.pdbx_description
1 polymer ?
#
loop_
_entity_poly.entity_id
_entity_poly.type
_entity_poly.pdbx_seq_one_letter_code
_entity_poly.pdbx_strand_id
1 'polypeptide(L)' 'MIHFKTDEEIRTMKESCRLAAEVLVMIEPYVKPGVTTERLDQICHDYITSHGAVPSPLNYRGFP' A
#
# COMPACT_ATOMS: atom_id res chain seq x y z
N MET A 1 6.01 -17.30 -19.57
CA MET A 1 5.18 -18.36 -18.97
C MET A 1 4.28 -17.69 -17.95
N ILE A 2 2.97 -17.92 -17.99
CA ILE A 2 2.02 -17.34 -17.04
C ILE A 2 1.86 -18.31 -15.86
N HIS A 3 1.92 -17.79 -14.64
CA HIS A 3 1.73 -18.58 -13.42
C HIS A 3 0.24 -18.56 -13.01
N PHE A 4 -0.42 -19.72 -13.10
CA PHE A 4 -1.79 -19.87 -12.62
C PHE A 4 -1.78 -19.96 -11.09
N LYS A 5 -2.55 -19.09 -10.45
CA LYS A 5 -2.61 -19.00 -8.99
C LYS A 5 -3.45 -20.13 -8.41
N THR A 6 -2.99 -20.69 -7.31
CA THR A 6 -3.79 -21.60 -6.48
C THR A 6 -4.86 -20.82 -5.71
N ASP A 7 -5.89 -21.52 -5.22
CA ASP A 7 -6.93 -20.89 -4.39
C ASP A 7 -6.37 -20.23 -3.13
N GLU A 8 -5.29 -20.78 -2.56
CA GLU A 8 -4.61 -20.23 -1.40
C GLU A 8 -3.87 -18.93 -1.73
N GLU A 9 -3.16 -18.88 -2.84
CA GLU A 9 -2.52 -17.65 -3.33
C GLU A 9 -3.58 -16.58 -3.60
N ILE A 10 -4.71 -16.95 -4.24
CA ILE A 10 -5.81 -16.03 -4.51
C ILE A 10 -6.40 -15.47 -3.21
N ARG A 11 -6.61 -16.31 -2.18
CA ARG A 11 -7.10 -15.85 -0.87
C ARG A 11 -6.13 -14.85 -0.23
N THR A 12 -4.83 -15.13 -0.26
CA THR A 12 -3.81 -14.23 0.28
C THR A 12 -3.75 -12.91 -0.50
N MET A 13 -3.81 -12.97 -1.83
CA MET A 13 -3.83 -11.78 -2.68
C MET A 13 -5.03 -10.88 -2.39
N LYS A 14 -6.22 -11.45 -2.11
CA LYS A 14 -7.41 -10.67 -1.78
C LYS A 14 -7.20 -9.79 -0.54
N GLU A 15 -6.60 -10.32 0.51
CA GLU A 15 -6.34 -9.54 1.73
C GLU A 15 -5.31 -8.43 1.47
N SER A 16 -4.22 -8.73 0.76
CA SER A 16 -3.22 -7.70 0.40
C SER A 16 -3.81 -6.61 -0.49
N CYS A 17 -4.62 -6.96 -1.49
CA CYS A 17 -5.29 -6.01 -2.36
C CYS A 17 -6.33 -5.18 -1.62
N ARG A 18 -7.05 -5.78 -0.65
CA ARG A 18 -8.00 -5.06 0.20
C ARG A 18 -7.30 -3.98 1.00
N LEU A 19 -6.21 -4.31 1.70
CA LEU A 19 -5.43 -3.32 2.46
C LEU A 19 -4.86 -2.22 1.55
N ALA A 20 -4.35 -2.58 0.37
CA ALA A 20 -3.85 -1.60 -0.59
C ALA A 20 -4.96 -0.63 -1.06
N ALA A 21 -6.19 -1.11 -1.27
CA ALA A 21 -7.33 -0.27 -1.59
C ALA A 21 -7.74 0.63 -0.42
N GLU A 22 -7.71 0.12 0.82
CA GLU A 22 -8.00 0.89 2.02
C GLU A 22 -7.03 2.06 2.21
N VAL A 23 -5.74 1.89 1.91
CA VAL A 23 -4.74 2.98 1.94
C VAL A 23 -5.16 4.11 0.99
N LEU A 24 -5.63 3.79 -0.22
CA LEU A 24 -6.06 4.78 -1.21
C LEU A 24 -7.31 5.55 -0.77
N VAL A 25 -8.25 4.88 -0.10
CA VAL A 25 -9.44 5.53 0.47
C VAL A 25 -9.06 6.39 1.67
N MET A 26 -8.19 5.88 2.55
CA MET A 26 -7.76 6.57 3.76
C MET A 26 -7.01 7.87 3.46
N ILE A 27 -6.19 7.89 2.40
CA ILE A 27 -5.37 9.06 2.07
C ILE A 27 -6.18 10.21 1.44
N GLU A 28 -7.32 9.93 0.83
CA GLU A 28 -8.19 10.90 0.13
C GLU A 28 -8.40 12.24 0.89
N PRO A 29 -8.82 12.25 2.17
CA PRO A 29 -9.04 13.49 2.92
C PRO A 29 -7.77 14.33 3.19
N TYR A 30 -6.57 13.79 2.94
CA TYR A 30 -5.29 14.48 3.13
C TYR A 30 -4.78 15.13 1.85
N VAL A 31 -5.29 14.76 0.68
CA VAL A 31 -4.91 15.34 -0.61
C VAL A 31 -5.53 16.73 -0.75
N LYS A 32 -4.79 17.74 -0.27
CA LYS A 32 -5.23 19.14 -0.21
C LYS A 32 -4.13 20.09 -0.68
N PRO A 33 -4.47 21.26 -1.25
CA PRO A 33 -3.49 22.27 -1.61
C PRO A 33 -2.57 22.63 -0.43
N GLY A 34 -1.27 22.70 -0.68
CA GLY A 34 -0.26 23.01 0.33
C GLY A 34 0.25 21.81 1.14
N VAL A 35 -0.33 20.61 1.00
CA VAL A 35 0.22 19.39 1.59
C VAL A 35 1.35 18.84 0.72
N THR A 36 2.51 18.60 1.30
CA THR A 36 3.66 18.00 0.61
C THR A 36 3.42 16.51 0.33
N THR A 37 3.95 15.99 -0.77
CA THR A 37 3.90 14.55 -1.08
C THR A 37 4.60 13.69 -0.04
N GLU A 38 5.69 14.17 0.56
CA GLU A 38 6.38 13.48 1.68
C GLU A 38 5.45 13.29 2.89
N ARG A 39 4.61 14.28 3.20
CA ARG A 39 3.59 14.13 4.25
C ARG A 39 2.55 13.06 3.90
N LEU A 40 2.12 13.00 2.63
CA LEU A 40 1.19 11.97 2.18
C LEU A 40 1.83 10.57 2.24
N ASP A 41 3.10 10.46 1.84
CA ASP A 41 3.89 9.24 1.93
C ASP A 41 3.99 8.74 3.38
N GLN A 42 4.34 9.61 4.33
CA GLN A 42 4.41 9.25 5.74
C GLN A 42 3.06 8.73 6.29
N ILE A 43 1.94 9.37 5.91
CA ILE A 43 0.60 8.91 6.33
C ILE A 43 0.30 7.51 5.75
N CYS A 44 0.66 7.27 4.49
CA CYS A 44 0.52 5.95 3.88
C CYS A 44 1.41 4.92 4.56
N HIS A 45 2.67 5.26 4.85
CA HIS A 45 3.62 4.40 5.55
C HIS A 45 3.11 3.99 6.93
N ASP A 46 2.65 4.95 7.74
CA ASP A 46 2.12 4.71 9.08
C ASP A 46 0.87 3.82 9.04
N TYR A 47 -0.02 4.07 8.07
CA TYR A 47 -1.21 3.23 7.89
C TYR A 47 -0.84 1.79 7.50
N ILE A 48 0.06 1.60 6.53
CA ILE A 48 0.48 0.26 6.08
C ILE A 48 1.14 -0.51 7.23
N THR A 49 2.06 0.12 7.96
CA THR A 49 2.83 -0.52 9.03
C THR A 49 1.97 -0.83 10.27
N SER A 50 1.01 0.05 10.61
CA SER A 50 0.06 -0.22 11.70
C SER A 50 -0.87 -1.43 11.45
N HIS A 51 -1.03 -1.85 10.19
CA HIS A 51 -1.77 -3.06 9.81
C HIS A 51 -0.87 -4.30 9.70
N GLY A 52 0.40 -4.22 10.12
CA GLY A 52 1.36 -5.31 10.07
C GLY A 52 1.87 -5.65 8.66
N ALA A 53 1.63 -4.75 7.69
CA ALA A 53 2.10 -4.90 6.32
C ALA A 53 3.39 -4.10 6.07
N VAL A 54 4.03 -4.35 4.92
CA VAL A 54 5.24 -3.64 4.48
C VAL A 54 4.95 -2.83 3.21
N PRO A 55 5.38 -1.56 3.13
CA PRO A 55 5.25 -0.77 1.91
C PRO A 55 6.13 -1.37 0.81
N SER A 56 5.52 -1.94 -0.23
CA SER A 56 6.26 -2.61 -1.30
C SER A 56 7.23 -1.72 -2.09
N PRO A 57 6.96 -0.42 -2.32
CA PRO A 57 7.92 0.46 -3.00
C PRO A 57 9.17 0.76 -2.18
N LEU A 58 9.10 0.73 -0.84
CA LEU A 58 10.20 1.15 0.03
C LEU A 58 11.43 0.24 -0.20
N ASN A 59 12.57 0.85 -0.54
CA ASN A 59 13.80 0.17 -0.94
C ASN A 59 13.71 -0.69 -2.21
N TYR A 60 12.61 -0.64 -2.97
CA TYR A 60 12.47 -1.39 -4.21
C TYR A 60 13.36 -0.78 -5.29
N ARG A 61 14.44 -1.48 -5.64
CA ARG A 61 15.42 -1.06 -6.67
C ARG A 61 16.01 0.33 -6.43
N GLY A 62 16.24 0.68 -5.16
CA GLY A 62 16.81 1.97 -4.76
C GLY A 62 15.77 3.11 -4.64
N PHE A 63 14.48 2.80 -4.73
CA PHE A 63 13.43 3.73 -4.35
C PHE A 63 13.53 4.02 -2.83
N PRO A 64 13.61 5.30 -2.42
CA PRO A 64 13.82 5.68 -1.02
C PRO A 64 12.61 5.41 -0.13
#